data_AF-A0A4V0I3P3-F1
#
_entry.id   AF-A0A4V0I3P3-F1
#
_cell.length_a   1.000
_cell.length_b   1.000
_cell.length_c   1.000
_cell.angle_alpha   90.00
_cell.angle_beta   90.00
_cell.angle_gamma   90.00
#
_symmetry.space_group_name_H-M   'P 1'
#
loop_
_entity.id
_entity.type
_entity.pdbx_description
1 polymer ?
#
loop_
_entity_poly.entity_id
_entity_poly.type
_entity_poly.pdbx_seq_one_letter_code
_entity_poly.pdbx_strand_id
1 'polypeptide(L)'
;MFVRVLSVALLAGLAGTGAGDDKKPGKPKADPEGTPLELTITGKTTKYTFDTGTLTPAEFKKKVEVIGKDGDLGGAPPAAPKVDLTVEVKNTSDKPVKVWFKGDPVVLTLELKGKGAVNAAPALAFTTEFRAPEAIELAPGKTHAFPVKALTSGMRGGSLYSYWTEPGEYDLVATLKTGMTPAPKGAMDFDGFGVVTVTSAPLKLTVEAKK
;
A
#
# COMPACT_ATOMS: atom_id res chain seq x y z
N MET A 1 8.69 -71.54 9.67
CA MET A 1 10.09 -71.93 9.31
C MET A 1 10.39 -71.11 8.05
N PHE A 2 11.12 -69.99 8.02
CA PHE A 2 12.28 -69.49 8.73
C PHE A 2 12.16 -67.97 8.99
N VAL A 3 13.00 -67.47 9.89
CA VAL A 3 13.03 -66.13 10.50
C VAL A 3 14.13 -65.25 9.86
N ARG A 4 14.04 -63.92 10.07
CA ARG A 4 15.09 -62.87 10.04
C ARG A 4 15.19 -62.08 8.71
N VAL A 5 15.50 -60.77 8.66
CA VAL A 5 16.24 -59.85 9.56
C VAL A 5 15.65 -58.42 9.46
N LEU A 6 15.65 -57.73 10.60
CA LEU A 6 15.37 -56.32 10.84
C LEU A 6 16.45 -55.41 10.23
N SER A 7 16.10 -54.27 9.64
CA SER A 7 17.04 -53.14 9.50
C SER A 7 16.33 -51.83 9.75
N VAL A 8 16.57 -51.31 10.95
CA VAL A 8 16.30 -49.95 11.41
C VAL A 8 17.44 -49.08 10.88
N ALA A 9 17.12 -48.00 10.17
CA ALA A 9 18.03 -46.90 9.95
C ALA A 9 17.38 -45.62 10.47
N LEU A 10 17.84 -45.23 11.66
CA LEU A 10 17.60 -43.95 12.31
C LEU A 10 18.52 -42.92 11.64
N LEU A 11 17.99 -41.82 11.13
CA LEU A 11 18.78 -40.63 10.79
C LEU A 11 18.15 -39.42 11.45
N ALA A 12 18.92 -38.87 12.38
CA ALA A 12 18.64 -37.69 13.15
C ALA A 12 18.90 -36.41 12.35
N GLY A 13 18.09 -35.38 12.62
CA GLY A 13 18.54 -34.00 12.71
C GLY A 13 18.72 -33.23 11.41
N LEU A 14 17.81 -32.27 11.17
CA LEU A 14 18.17 -30.87 10.95
C LEU A 14 16.95 -30.01 11.28
N ALA A 15 17.04 -29.33 12.42
CA ALA A 15 16.16 -28.24 12.78
C ALA A 15 16.42 -27.07 11.81
N GLY A 16 15.47 -26.82 10.91
CA GLY A 16 15.44 -25.61 10.11
C GLY A 16 14.64 -24.53 10.84
N THR A 17 15.33 -23.68 11.60
CA THR A 17 14.81 -22.37 12.00
C THR A 17 14.66 -21.52 10.74
N GLY A 18 13.45 -21.50 10.16
CA GLY A 18 13.07 -20.55 9.12
C GLY A 18 12.86 -19.17 9.73
N ALA A 19 13.96 -18.44 9.93
CA ALA A 19 13.93 -17.00 10.15
C ALA A 19 13.46 -16.31 8.87
N GLY A 20 12.51 -15.38 9.01
CA GLY A 20 12.22 -14.30 8.08
C GLY A 20 11.91 -14.72 6.63
N ASP A 21 10.63 -14.79 6.28
CA ASP A 21 10.22 -14.58 4.89
C ASP A 21 10.64 -13.18 4.43
N ASP A 22 11.88 -13.05 3.95
CA ASP A 22 12.31 -12.01 3.01
C ASP A 22 11.55 -12.24 1.71
N LYS A 23 10.25 -11.88 1.72
CA LYS A 23 9.45 -11.74 0.51
C LYS A 23 10.17 -10.74 -0.38
N LYS A 24 10.69 -11.22 -1.52
CA LYS A 24 11.16 -10.36 -2.61
C LYS A 24 10.21 -9.18 -2.79
N PRO A 25 10.72 -7.96 -3.05
CA PRO A 25 9.88 -6.80 -3.31
C PRO A 25 8.82 -7.16 -4.36
N GLY A 26 7.56 -6.95 -4.00
CA GLY A 26 6.43 -7.41 -4.81
C GLY A 26 6.49 -6.83 -6.21
N LYS A 27 6.29 -7.65 -7.24
CA LYS A 27 6.18 -7.14 -8.62
C LYS A 27 4.90 -6.31 -8.75
N PRO A 28 4.88 -5.28 -9.63
CA PRO A 28 3.63 -4.65 -10.04
C PRO A 28 2.63 -5.70 -10.46
N LYS A 29 1.36 -5.52 -10.09
CA LYS A 29 0.29 -6.46 -10.41
C LYS A 29 -1.02 -5.73 -10.66
N ALA A 30 -1.89 -6.34 -11.45
CA ALA A 30 -3.23 -5.87 -11.70
C ALA A 30 -4.22 -7.03 -11.51
N ASP A 31 -5.38 -6.72 -10.93
CA ASP A 31 -6.48 -7.64 -10.69
C ASP A 31 -7.78 -7.03 -11.25
N PRO A 32 -8.48 -7.71 -12.17
CA PRO A 32 -8.14 -9.01 -12.75
C PRO A 32 -6.86 -8.96 -13.60
N GLU A 33 -6.24 -10.13 -13.80
CA GLU A 33 -5.08 -10.26 -14.69
C GLU A 33 -5.40 -9.79 -16.11
N GLY A 34 -4.43 -9.15 -16.77
CA GLY A 34 -4.61 -8.59 -18.11
C GLY A 34 -5.28 -7.21 -18.15
N THR A 35 -5.60 -6.63 -17.00
CA THR A 35 -5.98 -5.21 -16.89
C THR A 35 -4.87 -4.32 -17.45
N PRO A 36 -5.14 -3.47 -18.47
CA PRO A 36 -4.12 -2.67 -19.15
C PRO A 36 -3.82 -1.35 -18.42
N LEU A 37 -3.67 -1.44 -17.09
CA LEU A 37 -3.28 -0.33 -16.25
C LEU A 37 -2.04 -0.71 -15.45
N GLU A 38 -1.09 0.21 -15.37
CA GLU A 38 0.10 0.08 -14.56
C GLU A 38 0.13 1.21 -13.53
N LEU A 39 0.46 0.86 -12.28
CA LEU A 39 0.60 1.83 -11.20
C LEU A 39 2.08 1.99 -10.85
N THR A 40 2.54 3.23 -10.82
CA THR A 40 3.92 3.57 -10.42
C THR A 40 3.86 4.57 -9.28
N ILE A 41 4.81 4.50 -8.35
CA ILE A 41 5.00 5.50 -7.31
C ILE A 41 6.43 6.04 -7.41
N THR A 42 6.56 7.36 -7.46
CA THR A 42 7.83 8.07 -7.59
C THR A 42 7.89 9.25 -6.63
N GLY A 43 9.08 9.82 -6.42
CA GLY A 43 9.27 10.96 -5.55
C GLY A 43 10.44 11.81 -5.99
N LYS A 44 10.38 13.12 -5.73
CA LYS A 44 11.54 14.01 -5.95
C LYS A 44 12.66 13.72 -4.96
N THR A 45 12.29 13.28 -3.77
CA THR A 45 13.18 12.76 -2.73
C THR A 45 12.62 11.45 -2.22
N THR A 46 13.51 10.51 -1.90
CA THR A 46 13.21 9.27 -1.17
C THR A 46 13.83 9.28 0.22
N LYS A 47 14.45 10.40 0.62
CA LYS A 47 15.05 10.60 1.93
C LYS A 47 14.24 11.57 2.76
N TYR A 48 13.92 11.18 3.99
CA TYR A 48 13.12 11.94 4.93
C TYR A 48 13.77 11.96 6.32
N THR A 49 13.49 13.01 7.08
CA THR A 49 13.92 13.08 8.48
C THR A 49 12.87 12.44 9.38
N PHE A 50 13.33 11.69 10.38
CA PHE A 50 12.51 11.20 11.47
C PHE A 50 12.04 12.39 12.33
N ASP A 51 10.84 12.88 12.04
CA ASP A 51 10.21 13.98 12.74
C ASP A 51 8.96 13.51 13.49
N THR A 52 9.03 13.57 14.81
CA THR A 52 7.93 13.21 15.73
C THR A 52 7.11 14.44 16.15
N GLY A 53 7.37 15.61 15.56
CA GLY A 53 6.75 16.87 15.92
C GLY A 53 7.18 17.30 17.33
N THR A 54 6.20 17.47 18.22
CA THR A 54 6.43 17.86 19.62
C THR A 54 6.57 16.67 20.57
N LEU A 55 6.37 15.43 20.09
CA LEU A 55 6.43 14.22 20.90
C LEU A 55 7.87 13.70 20.98
N THR A 56 8.20 13.03 22.08
CA THR A 56 9.41 12.21 22.12
C THR A 56 9.26 10.96 21.24
N PRO A 57 10.35 10.35 20.75
CA PRO A 57 10.28 9.11 19.95
C PRO A 57 9.50 7.98 20.61
N ALA A 58 9.64 7.79 21.92
CA ALA A 58 8.94 6.75 22.67
C ALA A 58 7.43 7.02 22.75
N GLU A 59 7.02 8.26 23.01
CA GLU A 59 5.61 8.66 23.06
C GLU A 59 4.96 8.56 21.68
N PHE A 60 5.67 8.99 20.64
CA PHE A 60 5.20 8.88 19.27
C PHE A 60 4.96 7.42 18.88
N LYS A 61 5.95 6.55 19.12
CA LYS A 61 5.85 5.11 18.85
C LYS A 61 4.66 4.49 19.59
N LYS A 62 4.52 4.77 20.89
CA LYS A 62 3.40 4.26 21.69
C LYS A 62 2.04 4.70 21.14
N LYS A 63 1.88 5.98 20.77
CA LYS A 63 0.62 6.48 20.20
C LYS A 63 0.30 5.83 18.86
N VAL A 64 1.30 5.75 17.97
CA VAL A 64 1.13 5.14 16.65
C VAL A 64 0.78 3.65 16.76
N GLU A 65 1.41 2.91 17.67
CA GLU A 65 1.10 1.49 17.92
C GLU A 65 -0.31 1.27 18.47
N VAL A 66 -0.82 2.18 19.32
CA VAL A 66 -2.20 2.11 19.82
C VAL A 66 -3.20 2.30 18.67
N ILE A 67 -3.02 3.32 17.81
CA ILE A 67 -3.90 3.49 16.63
C ILE A 67 -3.82 2.27 15.71
N GLY A 68 -2.61 1.74 15.51
CA GLY A 68 -2.40 0.58 14.64
C GLY A 68 -3.14 -0.67 15.11
N LYS A 69 -3.42 -0.81 16.41
CA LYS A 69 -4.13 -1.95 17.00
C LYS A 69 -5.62 -1.70 17.18
N ASP A 70 -5.96 -0.56 17.77
CA ASP A 70 -7.30 -0.30 18.29
C ASP A 70 -8.09 0.71 17.44
N GLY A 71 -7.42 1.44 16.54
CA GLY A 71 -8.01 2.49 15.72
C GLY A 71 -8.46 3.73 16.50
N ASP A 72 -8.52 3.66 17.82
CA ASP A 72 -8.96 4.71 18.72
C ASP A 72 -7.82 5.18 19.64
N LEU A 73 -7.68 6.50 19.78
CA LEU A 73 -6.73 7.15 20.68
C LEU A 73 -7.41 7.94 21.80
N GLY A 74 -8.74 8.02 21.82
CA GLY A 74 -9.46 8.99 22.65
C GLY A 74 -9.09 10.44 22.33
N GLY A 75 -8.59 10.69 21.11
CA GLY A 75 -8.05 11.99 20.67
C GLY A 75 -7.54 11.96 19.23
N ALA A 76 -7.04 13.09 18.75
CA ALA A 76 -6.54 13.19 17.38
C ALA A 76 -5.27 12.33 17.17
N PRO A 77 -5.17 11.56 16.08
CA PRO A 77 -3.95 10.84 15.75
C PRO A 77 -2.78 11.80 15.49
N PRO A 78 -1.52 11.37 15.73
CA PRO A 78 -0.36 12.12 15.26
C PRO A 78 -0.47 12.42 13.77
N ALA A 79 0.08 13.55 13.34
CA ALA A 79 0.13 13.87 11.92
C ALA A 79 0.91 12.78 11.17
N ALA A 80 0.37 12.32 10.04
CA ALA A 80 1.11 11.42 9.16
C ALA A 80 2.40 12.11 8.66
N PRO A 81 3.48 11.35 8.43
CA PRO A 81 4.72 11.90 7.90
C PRO A 81 4.50 12.60 6.57
N LYS A 82 5.08 13.81 6.44
CA LYS A 82 5.03 14.60 5.20
C LYS A 82 5.98 14.00 4.18
N VAL A 83 5.51 13.89 2.95
CA VAL A 83 6.28 13.38 1.81
C VAL A 83 6.01 14.23 0.57
N ASP A 84 6.81 14.06 -0.49
CA ASP A 84 6.54 14.65 -1.80
C ASP A 84 6.66 13.56 -2.87
N LEU A 85 5.62 12.73 -2.94
CA LEU A 85 5.52 11.59 -3.84
C LEU A 85 4.41 11.83 -4.86
N THR A 86 4.47 11.08 -5.94
CA THR A 86 3.44 11.04 -6.99
C THR A 86 3.15 9.59 -7.30
N VAL A 87 1.87 9.23 -7.26
CA VAL A 87 1.39 7.93 -7.75
C VAL A 87 0.81 8.16 -9.13
N GLU A 88 1.25 7.41 -10.13
CA GLU A 88 0.80 7.54 -11.51
C GLU A 88 0.11 6.26 -11.95
N VAL A 89 -1.10 6.38 -12.51
CA VAL A 89 -1.76 5.31 -13.24
C VAL A 89 -1.57 5.54 -14.74
N LYS A 90 -1.05 4.53 -15.44
CA LYS A 90 -0.75 4.57 -16.87
C LYS A 90 -1.65 3.62 -17.65
N ASN A 91 -2.19 4.06 -18.78
CA ASN A 91 -2.79 3.17 -19.76
C ASN A 91 -1.69 2.46 -20.57
N THR A 92 -1.60 1.14 -20.46
CA THR A 92 -0.62 0.32 -21.17
C THR A 92 -1.16 -0.36 -22.43
N SER A 93 -2.45 -0.16 -22.76
CA SER A 93 -3.03 -0.64 -24.01
C SER A 93 -2.71 0.27 -25.20
N ASP A 94 -3.09 -0.22 -26.37
CA ASP A 94 -3.07 0.49 -27.66
C ASP A 94 -4.35 1.30 -27.94
N LYS A 95 -5.31 1.31 -27.01
CA LYS A 95 -6.60 2.01 -27.14
C LYS A 95 -6.85 2.99 -26.00
N PRO A 96 -7.65 4.05 -26.22
CA PRO A 96 -8.11 4.88 -25.12
C PRO A 96 -8.93 4.07 -24.11
N VAL A 97 -8.73 4.35 -22.83
CA VAL A 97 -9.54 3.79 -21.73
C VAL A 97 -10.08 4.92 -20.87
N LYS A 98 -11.24 4.73 -20.24
CA LYS A 98 -11.69 5.64 -19.17
C LYS A 98 -11.38 5.02 -17.82
N VAL A 99 -10.91 5.82 -16.88
CA VAL A 99 -10.55 5.38 -15.53
C VAL A 99 -11.15 6.34 -14.52
N TRP A 100 -11.70 5.82 -13.42
CA TRP A 100 -12.12 6.70 -12.33
C TRP A 100 -10.89 7.26 -11.60
N PHE A 101 -10.88 8.56 -11.36
CA PHE A 101 -9.77 9.24 -10.67
C PHE A 101 -10.20 9.93 -9.38
N LYS A 102 -11.50 10.01 -9.10
CA LYS A 102 -12.07 10.59 -7.89
C LYS A 102 -13.42 9.95 -7.58
N GLY A 103 -13.89 10.11 -6.35
CA GLY A 103 -15.14 9.55 -5.82
C GLY A 103 -14.87 8.40 -4.84
N ASP A 104 -15.91 7.95 -4.14
CA ASP A 104 -15.77 6.94 -3.09
C ASP A 104 -15.30 5.56 -3.58
N PRO A 105 -15.65 5.10 -4.81
CA PRO A 105 -15.11 3.86 -5.35
C PRO A 105 -13.60 3.91 -5.66
N VAL A 106 -13.00 5.11 -5.73
CA VAL A 106 -11.57 5.30 -6.01
C VAL A 106 -10.80 5.34 -4.70
N VAL A 107 -10.03 4.30 -4.43
CA VAL A 107 -9.29 4.14 -3.18
C VAL A 107 -7.82 3.92 -3.49
N LEU A 108 -7.00 4.94 -3.20
CA LEU A 108 -5.54 4.83 -3.20
C LEU A 108 -5.10 4.46 -1.79
N THR A 109 -4.48 3.30 -1.62
CA THR A 109 -3.87 2.83 -0.37
C THR A 109 -2.36 2.88 -0.47
N LEU A 110 -1.72 3.42 0.57
CA LEU A 110 -0.28 3.42 0.76
C LEU A 110 0.04 2.47 1.90
N GLU A 111 0.88 1.46 1.64
CA GLU A 111 1.30 0.48 2.62
C GLU A 111 2.81 0.59 2.83
N LEU A 112 3.23 0.95 4.04
CA LEU A 112 4.62 1.03 4.43
C LEU A 112 5.08 -0.29 5.06
N LYS A 113 6.24 -0.78 4.63
CA LYS A 113 6.88 -2.01 5.15
C LYS A 113 8.29 -1.69 5.60
N GLY A 114 8.77 -2.42 6.59
CA GLY A 114 10.08 -2.21 7.20
C GLY A 114 9.99 -2.18 8.71
N LYS A 115 11.16 -2.13 9.35
CA LYS A 115 11.25 -2.13 10.81
C LYS A 115 10.67 -0.84 11.38
N GLY A 116 9.69 -0.94 12.26
CA GLY A 116 8.99 0.22 12.80
C GLY A 116 7.99 0.85 11.83
N ALA A 117 7.59 0.16 10.76
CA ALA A 117 6.47 0.59 9.93
C ALA A 117 5.15 0.26 10.64
N VAL A 118 4.24 1.24 10.69
CA VAL A 118 2.89 1.06 11.21
C VAL A 118 1.90 1.62 10.20
N ASN A 119 0.94 0.81 9.76
CA ASN A 119 -0.18 1.24 8.93
C ASN A 119 -1.44 1.19 9.81
N ALA A 120 -2.04 2.34 10.05
CA ALA A 120 -3.13 2.50 10.98
C ALA A 120 -4.38 3.05 10.28
N ALA A 121 -5.55 2.63 10.74
CA ALA A 121 -6.84 3.10 10.26
C ALA A 121 -7.55 3.86 11.39
N PRO A 122 -7.15 5.12 11.69
CA PRO A 122 -7.75 5.86 12.79
C PRO A 122 -9.25 6.04 12.57
N ALA A 123 -10.04 5.90 13.64
CA ALA A 123 -11.46 6.18 13.66
C ALA A 123 -11.71 7.69 13.57
N LEU A 124 -11.74 8.21 12.35
CA LEU A 124 -12.01 9.60 12.07
C LEU A 124 -13.48 9.79 11.71
N ALA A 125 -14.06 10.90 12.17
CA ALA A 125 -15.37 11.32 11.69
C ALA A 125 -15.30 11.57 10.18
N PHE A 126 -16.21 10.94 9.44
CA PHE A 126 -16.37 11.14 8.01
C PHE A 126 -17.82 11.46 7.69
N THR A 127 -18.02 12.18 6.60
CA THR A 127 -19.33 12.59 6.15
C THR A 127 -20.01 11.44 5.39
N THR A 128 -21.31 11.20 5.61
CA THR A 128 -22.02 10.00 5.14
C THR A 128 -22.59 10.12 3.73
N GLU A 129 -22.44 11.26 3.06
CA GLU A 129 -22.88 11.45 1.68
C GLU A 129 -22.04 10.59 0.73
N PHE A 130 -22.67 9.91 -0.23
CA PHE A 130 -21.93 9.19 -1.26
C PHE A 130 -21.37 10.17 -2.31
N ARG A 131 -20.09 10.03 -2.64
CA ARG A 131 -19.43 10.79 -3.71
C ARG A 131 -19.29 9.92 -4.95
N ALA A 132 -20.12 10.20 -5.95
CA ALA A 132 -20.09 9.49 -7.23
C ALA A 132 -18.70 9.57 -7.90
N PRO A 133 -18.28 8.52 -8.62
CA PRO A 133 -16.99 8.51 -9.28
C PRO A 133 -16.95 9.49 -10.47
N GLU A 134 -15.80 10.13 -10.66
CA GLU A 134 -15.49 10.93 -11.85
C GLU A 134 -14.48 10.18 -12.72
N ALA A 135 -14.73 10.13 -14.03
CA ALA A 135 -13.89 9.42 -14.99
C ALA A 135 -13.04 10.39 -15.84
N ILE A 136 -11.83 9.96 -16.17
CA ILE A 136 -10.97 10.61 -17.15
C ILE A 136 -10.65 9.64 -18.28
N GLU A 137 -10.54 10.13 -19.51
CA GLU A 137 -10.04 9.35 -20.63
C GLU A 137 -8.50 9.40 -20.69
N LEU A 138 -7.87 8.23 -20.71
CA LEU A 138 -6.44 8.05 -20.88
C LEU A 138 -6.18 7.46 -22.26
N ALA A 139 -5.61 8.25 -23.15
CA ALA A 139 -5.08 7.75 -24.42
C ALA A 139 -3.93 6.73 -24.18
N PRO A 140 -3.57 5.92 -25.19
CA PRO A 140 -2.46 4.97 -25.09
C PRO A 140 -1.18 5.60 -24.56
N GLY A 141 -0.59 4.98 -23.54
CA GLY A 141 0.65 5.43 -22.89
C GLY A 141 0.51 6.68 -22.01
N LYS A 142 -0.67 7.30 -21.90
CA LYS A 142 -0.89 8.47 -21.04
C LYS A 142 -1.09 8.08 -19.57
N THR A 143 -0.74 9.01 -18.69
CA THR A 143 -0.80 8.85 -17.25
C THR A 143 -1.74 9.87 -16.60
N HIS A 144 -2.29 9.49 -15.45
CA HIS A 144 -2.90 10.41 -14.49
C HIS A 144 -2.16 10.34 -13.16
N ALA A 145 -1.89 11.49 -12.56
CA ALA A 145 -1.06 11.62 -11.37
C ALA A 145 -1.88 11.98 -10.13
N PHE A 146 -1.67 11.23 -9.06
CA PHE A 146 -2.17 11.47 -7.72
C PHE A 146 -1.03 12.03 -6.86
N PRO A 147 -1.05 13.34 -6.52
CA PRO A 147 -0.04 13.91 -5.64
C PRO A 147 -0.20 13.38 -4.22
N VAL A 148 0.89 12.92 -3.61
CA VAL A 148 0.93 12.39 -2.24
C VAL A 148 1.83 13.30 -1.41
N LYS A 149 1.21 14.11 -0.54
CA LYS A 149 1.90 15.11 0.29
C LYS A 149 2.13 14.69 1.74
N ALA A 150 1.46 13.62 2.14
CA ALA A 150 1.63 12.95 3.42
C ALA A 150 1.36 11.46 3.21
N LEU A 151 1.83 10.61 4.11
CA LEU A 151 1.49 9.19 4.13
C LEU A 151 0.07 8.94 4.66
N THR A 152 -0.91 9.68 4.11
CA THR A 152 -2.34 9.50 4.31
C THR A 152 -2.94 8.94 3.03
N SER A 153 -3.80 7.94 3.16
CA SER A 153 -4.38 7.20 2.04
C SER A 153 -5.74 6.60 2.44
N GLY A 154 -6.27 5.71 1.62
CA GLY A 154 -7.54 5.04 1.82
C GLY A 154 -8.74 5.83 1.30
N MET A 155 -9.91 5.58 1.88
CA MET A 155 -11.16 6.20 1.49
C MET A 155 -11.04 7.73 1.61
N ARG A 156 -11.36 8.44 0.52
CA ARG A 156 -11.25 9.90 0.39
C ARG A 156 -9.86 10.47 0.74
N GLY A 157 -8.82 9.64 0.69
CA GLY A 157 -7.44 10.04 0.98
C GLY A 157 -7.11 10.26 2.46
N GLY A 158 -7.96 9.81 3.40
CA GLY A 158 -7.78 10.10 4.82
C GLY A 158 -8.21 9.01 5.79
N SER A 159 -8.47 7.78 5.34
CA SER A 159 -8.88 6.69 6.24
C SER A 159 -7.73 5.80 6.70
N LEU A 160 -6.53 5.95 6.11
CA LEU A 160 -5.35 5.15 6.41
C LEU A 160 -4.12 6.06 6.56
N TYR A 161 -3.33 5.82 7.59
CA TYR A 161 -2.14 6.59 7.94
C TYR A 161 -0.97 5.62 8.07
N SER A 162 0.11 5.86 7.33
CA SER A 162 1.33 5.06 7.44
C SER A 162 2.42 5.86 8.15
N TYR A 163 3.11 5.23 9.08
CA TYR A 163 4.13 5.85 9.92
C TYR A 163 5.40 5.01 9.92
N TRP A 164 6.54 5.69 9.93
CA TRP A 164 7.80 5.15 10.42
C TRP A 164 7.99 5.57 11.88
N THR A 165 8.32 4.64 12.77
CA THR A 165 8.54 4.93 14.20
C THR A 165 10.01 4.98 14.59
N GLU A 166 10.92 4.72 13.66
CA GLU A 166 12.36 4.82 13.85
C GLU A 166 13.06 5.22 12.53
N PRO A 167 14.31 5.71 12.56
CA PRO A 167 15.14 5.82 11.37
C PRO A 167 15.42 4.45 10.75
N GLY A 168 15.51 4.38 9.42
CA GLY A 168 15.78 3.13 8.71
C GLY A 168 15.36 3.14 7.25
N GLU A 169 15.45 1.97 6.62
CA GLU A 169 14.93 1.74 5.27
C GLU A 169 13.51 1.20 5.32
N TYR A 170 12.68 1.70 4.40
CA TYR A 170 11.28 1.32 4.26
C TYR A 170 10.94 1.07 2.80
N ASP A 171 10.02 0.14 2.58
CA ASP A 171 9.43 -0.12 1.27
C ASP A 171 7.99 0.40 1.29
N LEU A 172 7.67 1.34 0.39
CA LEU A 172 6.33 1.88 0.23
C LEU A 172 5.66 1.30 -1.00
N VAL A 173 4.49 0.70 -0.82
CA VAL A 173 3.69 0.13 -1.91
C VAL A 173 2.40 0.93 -2.07
N ALA A 174 2.10 1.36 -3.30
CA ALA A 174 0.82 1.96 -3.65
C ALA A 174 -0.11 0.90 -4.22
N THR A 175 -1.38 0.93 -3.83
CA THR A 175 -2.46 0.14 -4.44
C THR A 175 -3.62 1.06 -4.77
N LEU A 176 -4.12 1.02 -6.00
CA LEU A 176 -5.26 1.80 -6.44
C LEU A 176 -6.39 0.85 -6.81
N LYS A 177 -7.49 0.94 -6.08
CA LYS A 177 -8.79 0.40 -6.50
C LYS A 177 -9.53 1.48 -7.29
N THR A 178 -9.97 1.15 -8.49
CA THR A 178 -10.67 2.08 -9.39
C THR A 178 -11.60 1.32 -10.34
N GLY A 179 -12.39 2.03 -11.13
CA GLY A 179 -13.16 1.49 -12.24
C GLY A 179 -12.50 1.86 -13.56
N MET A 180 -12.59 0.98 -14.55
CA MET A 180 -12.16 1.29 -15.91
C MET A 180 -13.10 0.80 -17.01
N THR A 181 -13.11 1.48 -18.15
CA THR A 181 -13.80 1.05 -19.36
C THR A 181 -12.84 1.09 -20.56
N PRO A 182 -12.87 0.10 -21.48
CA PRO A 182 -13.67 -1.12 -21.42
C PRO A 182 -13.35 -2.00 -20.20
N ALA A 183 -14.35 -2.68 -19.65
CA ALA A 183 -14.18 -3.54 -18.48
C ALA A 183 -13.25 -4.72 -18.83
N PRO A 184 -12.15 -4.95 -18.08
CA PRO A 184 -11.31 -6.12 -18.28
C PRO A 184 -12.07 -7.41 -18.02
N LYS A 185 -11.67 -8.48 -18.70
CA LYS A 185 -12.29 -9.80 -18.50
C LYS A 185 -12.10 -10.24 -17.05
N GLY A 186 -13.18 -10.65 -16.41
CA GLY A 186 -13.18 -11.10 -15.00
C GLY A 186 -13.30 -9.97 -13.98
N ALA A 187 -13.33 -8.70 -14.41
CA ALA A 187 -13.64 -7.60 -13.52
C ALA A 187 -15.13 -7.64 -13.13
N MET A 188 -15.42 -7.25 -11.89
CA MET A 188 -16.80 -6.99 -11.47
C MET A 188 -17.30 -5.75 -12.21
N ASP A 189 -18.43 -5.86 -12.90
CA ASP A 189 -19.08 -4.71 -13.53
C ASP A 189 -19.77 -3.84 -12.47
N PHE A 190 -19.59 -2.54 -12.61
CA PHE A 190 -20.27 -1.51 -11.86
C PHE A 190 -20.58 -0.35 -12.78
N ASP A 191 -21.82 -0.26 -13.24
CA ASP A 191 -22.31 0.82 -14.11
C ASP A 191 -21.51 0.95 -15.42
N GLY A 192 -21.18 -0.18 -16.05
CA GLY A 192 -20.40 -0.23 -17.29
C GLY A 192 -18.89 -0.01 -17.13
N PHE A 193 -18.41 0.07 -15.89
CA PHE A 193 -16.97 0.03 -15.56
C PHE A 193 -16.62 -1.29 -14.88
N GLY A 194 -15.51 -1.89 -15.30
CA GLY A 194 -14.90 -2.99 -14.57
C GLY A 194 -14.14 -2.47 -13.37
N VAL A 195 -14.46 -2.94 -12.17
CA VAL A 195 -13.69 -2.64 -10.95
C VAL A 195 -12.37 -3.40 -11.01
N VAL A 196 -11.27 -2.66 -10.88
CA VAL A 196 -9.91 -3.17 -10.95
C VAL A 196 -9.08 -2.70 -9.77
N THR A 197 -8.06 -3.48 -9.42
CA THR A 197 -7.05 -3.11 -8.44
C THR A 197 -5.67 -3.23 -9.06
N VAL A 198 -4.92 -2.14 -9.08
CA VAL A 198 -3.52 -2.12 -9.55
C VAL A 198 -2.61 -1.81 -8.38
N THR A 199 -1.48 -2.51 -8.30
CA THR A 199 -0.49 -2.38 -7.23
C THR A 199 0.87 -2.08 -7.85
N SER A 200 1.58 -1.10 -7.31
CA SER A 200 2.91 -0.70 -7.78
C SER A 200 4.00 -1.66 -7.32
N ALA A 201 5.18 -1.56 -7.94
CA ALA A 201 6.40 -2.02 -7.29
C ALA A 201 6.65 -1.22 -5.99
N PRO A 202 7.35 -1.79 -4.98
CA PRO A 202 7.81 -1.05 -3.82
C PRO A 202 8.78 0.07 -4.19
N LEU A 203 8.54 1.27 -3.64
CA LEU A 203 9.48 2.38 -3.64
C LEU A 203 10.25 2.38 -2.33
N LYS A 204 11.58 2.29 -2.43
CA LYS A 204 12.48 2.39 -1.29
C LYS A 204 12.54 3.82 -0.77
N LEU A 205 12.32 3.99 0.53
CA LEU A 205 12.44 5.22 1.28
C LEU A 205 13.50 5.05 2.37
N THR A 206 14.24 6.11 2.66
CA THR A 206 15.22 6.18 3.76
C THR A 206 14.79 7.26 4.74
N VAL A 207 14.68 6.89 6.01
CA VAL A 207 14.36 7.81 7.10
C VAL A 207 15.60 7.98 7.97
N GLU A 208 16.08 9.21 8.10
CA GLU A 208 17.29 9.55 8.84
C GLU A 208 16.95 10.18 10.19
N ALA A 209 17.76 9.96 11.22
CA ALA A 209 17.60 10.66 12.49
C ALA A 209 17.74 12.17 12.29
N LYS A 210 16.95 12.95 13.04
CA LYS A 210 17.11 14.41 13.09
C LYS A 210 18.49 14.72 13.69
N LYS A 211 19.30 15.46 12.96
CA LYS A 211 20.61 15.97 13.43
C LYS A 211 20.43 17.04 14.50
#